data_AF-A0AAC9LJJ3-F1
#
_entry.id   AF-A0AAC9LJJ3-F1
#
_cell.length_a   1.000
_cell.length_b   1.000
_cell.length_c   1.000
_cell.angle_alpha   90.00
_cell.angle_beta   90.00
_cell.angle_gamma   90.00
#
_symmetry.space_group_name_H-M   'P 1'
#
loop_
_entity.id
_entity.type
_entity.pdbx_description
1 polymer ?
#
loop_
_entity_poly.entity_id
_entity_poly.type
_entity_poly.pdbx_seq_one_letter_code
_entity_poly.pdbx_strand_id
1 'polypeptide(L)'
;MNLFKHLKPKNEKIQVNLGIKELKKTLDSKGKNFHFKWLSENSFIISLNFSFGSNLLFDVNYANTKSDIIAEGKIAEINDSESTIILKTKSKYWLTFILFLPVLVLFFELTFDLGIPLPFFFVFPIGYVILINFIKTEDEKLINKFKEHLNEEINNALQQSI
;
A
#
# COMPACT_ATOMS: atom_id res chain seq x y z
N MET A 1 10.92 20.27 10.24
CA MET A 1 10.34 18.92 10.47
C MET A 1 9.21 18.72 9.47
N ASN A 2 9.26 17.71 8.59
CA ASN A 2 8.28 17.59 7.49
C ASN A 2 7.06 16.79 8.00
N LEU A 3 6.03 17.52 8.45
CA LEU A 3 4.84 16.97 9.12
C LEU A 3 4.07 15.94 8.28
N PHE A 4 4.27 15.87 6.97
CA PHE A 4 3.57 14.95 6.08
C PHE A 4 4.46 13.86 5.49
N LYS A 5 5.65 13.63 6.07
CA LYS A 5 6.59 12.60 5.58
C LYS A 5 5.96 11.20 5.59
N HIS A 6 5.05 10.93 6.53
CA HIS A 6 4.33 9.65 6.64
C HIS A 6 3.28 9.42 5.54
N LEU A 7 2.90 10.44 4.79
CA LEU A 7 1.97 10.33 3.65
C LEU A 7 2.68 10.08 2.31
N LYS A 8 4.01 10.23 2.31
CA LYS A 8 4.82 10.05 1.12
C LYS A 8 4.83 8.57 0.72
N PRO A 9 4.86 8.28 -0.59
CA PRO A 9 5.18 6.96 -1.09
C PRO A 9 6.44 6.40 -0.41
N LYS A 10 6.36 5.17 0.08
CA LYS A 10 7.53 4.40 0.50
C LYS A 10 8.07 3.71 -0.74
N ASN A 11 9.35 3.95 -1.04
CA ASN A 11 10.06 3.26 -2.10
C ASN A 11 10.95 2.21 -1.46
N GLU A 12 10.91 1.00 -1.99
CA GLU A 12 11.72 -0.11 -1.53
C GLU A 12 12.35 -0.81 -2.73
N LYS A 13 13.64 -1.10 -2.60
CA LYS A 13 14.40 -1.81 -3.62
C LYS A 13 14.79 -3.17 -3.05
N ILE A 14 14.46 -4.22 -3.78
CA ILE A 14 14.79 -5.60 -3.44
C ILE A 14 15.65 -6.12 -4.58
N GLN A 15 16.90 -6.48 -4.29
CA GLN A 15 17.77 -7.15 -5.24
C GLN A 15 17.55 -8.65 -5.14
N VAL A 16 17.50 -9.31 -6.29
CA VAL A 16 17.23 -10.74 -6.41
C VAL A 16 18.24 -11.34 -7.37
N ASN A 17 18.88 -12.44 -6.97
CA ASN A 17 19.85 -13.18 -7.78
C ASN A 17 19.11 -14.14 -8.74
N LEU A 18 18.14 -13.61 -9.48
CA LEU A 18 17.41 -14.30 -10.54
C LEU A 18 17.33 -13.39 -11.75
N GLY A 19 17.49 -13.96 -12.94
CA GLY A 19 17.20 -13.26 -14.20
C GLY A 19 15.70 -12.94 -14.32
N ILE A 20 15.34 -11.95 -15.15
CA ILE A 20 13.95 -11.47 -15.26
C ILE A 20 12.95 -12.60 -15.57
N LYS A 21 13.31 -13.55 -16.44
CA LYS A 21 12.43 -14.65 -16.83
C LYS A 21 12.10 -15.58 -15.66
N GLU A 22 13.11 -15.93 -14.87
CA GLU A 22 12.94 -16.78 -13.70
C GLU A 22 12.16 -16.04 -12.62
N LEU A 23 12.50 -14.76 -12.39
CA LEU A 23 11.79 -13.92 -11.45
C LEU A 23 10.30 -13.78 -11.78
N LYS A 24 9.94 -13.62 -13.06
CA LYS A 24 8.53 -13.59 -13.49
C LYS A 24 7.82 -14.91 -13.14
N LYS A 25 8.46 -16.05 -13.39
CA LYS A 25 7.90 -17.37 -13.06
C LYS A 25 7.69 -17.53 -11.56
N THR A 26 8.66 -17.11 -10.75
CA THR A 26 8.57 -17.06 -9.27
C THR A 26 7.39 -16.19 -8.83
N LEU A 27 7.23 -15.01 -9.44
CA LEU A 27 6.14 -14.08 -9.12
C LEU A 27 4.77 -14.55 -9.61
N ASP A 28 4.67 -15.48 -10.56
CA ASP A 28 3.41 -16.04 -11.04
C ASP A 28 2.92 -17.24 -10.23
N SER A 29 3.67 -17.69 -9.22
CA SER A 29 3.30 -18.84 -8.39
C SER A 29 1.94 -18.67 -7.68
N LYS A 30 1.27 -19.79 -7.41
CA LYS A 30 -0.02 -19.82 -6.68
C LYS A 30 0.23 -19.85 -5.17
N GLY A 31 -0.78 -19.52 -4.36
CA GLY A 31 -0.68 -19.59 -2.89
C GLY A 31 -0.34 -18.27 -2.18
N LYS A 32 -0.38 -17.15 -2.90
CA LYS A 32 -0.08 -15.82 -2.35
C LYS A 32 -1.12 -15.36 -1.32
N ASN A 33 -0.62 -14.85 -0.19
CA ASN A 33 -1.44 -14.23 0.86
C ASN A 33 -1.75 -12.73 0.60
N PHE A 34 -1.61 -12.30 -0.65
CA PHE A 34 -1.87 -10.97 -1.18
C PHE A 34 -2.34 -11.08 -2.64
N HIS A 35 -3.01 -10.04 -3.13
CA HIS A 35 -3.44 -9.95 -4.51
C HIS A 35 -2.26 -9.45 -5.36
N PHE A 36 -2.05 -10.08 -6.50
CA PHE A 36 -0.98 -9.77 -7.43
C PHE A 36 -1.55 -9.71 -8.86
N LYS A 37 -1.19 -8.68 -9.62
CA LYS A 37 -1.62 -8.53 -11.01
C LYS A 37 -0.55 -7.83 -11.83
N TRP A 38 -0.26 -8.36 -13.01
CA TRP A 38 0.58 -7.67 -14.00
C TRP A 38 -0.18 -6.50 -14.63
N LEU A 39 0.51 -5.37 -14.77
CA LEU A 39 0.01 -4.18 -15.47
C LEU A 39 0.67 -4.01 -16.84
N SER A 40 1.93 -4.44 -16.96
CA SER A 40 2.70 -4.49 -18.21
C SER A 40 3.74 -5.60 -18.10
N GLU A 41 4.61 -5.71 -19.10
CA GLU A 41 5.66 -6.72 -19.15
C GLU A 41 6.57 -6.71 -17.91
N ASN A 42 6.93 -5.52 -17.39
CA ASN A 42 7.88 -5.37 -16.28
C ASN A 42 7.27 -4.61 -15.09
N SER A 43 5.96 -4.39 -15.08
CA SER A 43 5.29 -3.71 -13.97
C SER A 43 4.09 -4.49 -13.48
N PHE A 44 3.93 -4.53 -12.16
CA PHE A 44 2.85 -5.23 -11.49
C PHE A 44 2.31 -4.39 -10.33
N ILE A 45 1.21 -4.86 -9.77
CA ILE A 45 0.59 -4.29 -8.58
C ILE A 45 0.39 -5.39 -7.55
N ILE A 46 0.67 -5.06 -6.29
CA ILE A 46 0.33 -5.87 -5.13
C ILE A 46 -0.64 -5.12 -4.23
N SER A 47 -1.61 -5.82 -3.67
CA SER A 47 -2.54 -5.25 -2.70
C SER A 47 -2.92 -6.28 -1.63
N LEU A 48 -3.33 -5.82 -0.46
CA LEU A 48 -3.89 -6.73 0.55
C LEU A 48 -5.20 -7.34 0.06
N ASN A 49 -5.51 -8.55 0.53
CA ASN A 49 -6.72 -9.29 0.17
C ASN A 49 -8.01 -8.76 0.84
N PHE A 50 -7.93 -7.69 1.65
CA PHE A 50 -9.09 -7.09 2.35
C PHE A 50 -9.38 -5.66 1.86
N SER A 51 -10.66 -5.27 1.88
CA SER A 51 -11.14 -3.90 1.62
C SER A 51 -11.37 -3.14 2.91
N PHE A 52 -10.86 -1.90 2.99
CA PHE A 52 -11.38 -0.90 3.90
C PHE A 52 -12.38 -0.03 3.14
N GLY A 53 -13.67 -0.21 3.41
CA GLY A 53 -14.71 0.73 3.02
C GLY A 53 -15.14 0.75 1.56
N SER A 54 -14.59 -0.06 0.65
CA SER A 54 -15.19 -0.22 -0.69
C SER A 54 -16.32 -1.24 -0.64
N ASN A 55 -17.52 -0.74 -0.35
CA ASN A 55 -18.72 -1.38 -0.89
C ASN A 55 -18.59 -1.34 -2.42
N LEU A 56 -18.92 -2.43 -3.13
CA LEU A 56 -18.79 -2.55 -4.60
C LEU A 56 -19.37 -1.36 -5.40
N LEU A 57 -20.23 -0.56 -4.77
CA LEU A 57 -20.95 0.58 -5.34
C LEU A 57 -20.11 1.83 -5.64
N PHE A 58 -18.90 1.99 -5.06
CA PHE A 58 -18.05 3.17 -5.31
C PHE A 58 -16.76 2.86 -6.08
N ASP A 59 -16.62 1.64 -6.60
CA ASP A 59 -15.48 1.22 -7.41
C ASP A 59 -15.72 1.54 -8.90
N VAL A 60 -15.83 2.82 -9.23
CA VAL A 60 -16.17 3.27 -10.59
C VAL A 60 -14.96 3.35 -11.53
N ASN A 61 -13.74 2.97 -11.11
CA ASN A 61 -12.59 2.96 -12.03
C ASN A 61 -11.35 2.14 -11.62
N TYR A 62 -11.42 1.21 -10.65
CA TYR A 62 -10.27 0.37 -10.33
C TYR A 62 -10.59 -1.12 -10.51
N ALA A 63 -10.59 -1.58 -11.76
CA ALA A 63 -10.83 -2.98 -12.09
C ALA A 63 -9.81 -3.92 -11.39
N ASN A 64 -10.25 -4.43 -10.23
CA ASN A 64 -9.73 -5.55 -9.46
C ASN A 64 -8.60 -5.29 -8.45
N THR A 65 -8.63 -4.21 -7.66
CA THR A 65 -7.87 -4.21 -6.39
C THR A 65 -8.79 -4.05 -5.20
N LYS A 66 -8.82 -5.06 -4.33
CA LYS A 66 -9.74 -5.11 -3.18
C LYS A 66 -9.39 -4.15 -2.04
N SER A 67 -8.28 -3.42 -2.09
CA SER A 67 -7.77 -2.62 -0.98
C SER A 67 -7.19 -1.31 -1.45
N ASP A 68 -7.27 -0.26 -0.64
CA ASP A 68 -6.50 0.97 -0.83
C ASP A 68 -5.03 0.80 -0.41
N ILE A 69 -4.67 -0.28 0.29
CA ILE A 69 -3.28 -0.64 0.59
C ILE A 69 -2.70 -1.35 -0.64
N ILE A 70 -1.91 -0.58 -1.40
CA ILE A 70 -1.42 -0.94 -2.73
C ILE A 70 0.05 -0.51 -2.84
N ALA A 71 0.86 -1.40 -3.42
CA ALA A 71 2.18 -1.04 -3.93
C ALA A 71 2.31 -1.42 -5.41
N GLU A 72 2.90 -0.50 -6.19
CA GLU A 72 3.31 -0.74 -7.57
C GLU A 72 4.71 -1.32 -7.57
N GLY A 73 4.92 -2.40 -8.30
CA GLY A 73 6.22 -3.02 -8.53
C GLY A 73 6.72 -2.79 -9.94
N LYS A 74 8.01 -2.51 -10.08
CA LYS A 74 8.73 -2.52 -11.36
C LYS A 74 9.93 -3.43 -11.27
N ILE A 75 10.14 -4.25 -12.29
CA ILE A 75 11.32 -5.08 -12.44
C ILE A 75 12.31 -4.37 -13.35
N ALA A 76 13.56 -4.29 -12.93
CA ALA A 76 14.68 -3.77 -13.71
C ALA A 76 15.79 -4.83 -13.74
N GLU A 77 16.34 -5.08 -14.92
CA GLU A 77 17.48 -5.98 -15.09
C GLU A 77 18.75 -5.31 -14.59
N ILE A 78 19.60 -6.07 -13.88
CA ILE A 78 20.97 -5.65 -13.60
C ILE A 78 21.92 -6.38 -14.57
N ASN A 79 21.75 -7.70 -14.69
CA ASN A 79 22.46 -8.58 -15.62
C ASN A 79 21.63 -9.85 -15.88
N ASP A 80 22.13 -10.76 -16.72
CA ASP A 80 21.39 -11.99 -17.12
C ASP A 80 20.97 -12.88 -15.92
N SER A 81 21.64 -12.74 -14.76
CA SER A 81 21.42 -13.54 -13.55
C SER A 81 20.85 -12.74 -12.36
N GLU A 82 20.71 -11.42 -12.47
CA GLU A 82 20.33 -10.55 -11.36
C GLU A 82 19.33 -9.48 -11.79
N SER A 83 18.30 -9.32 -10.97
CA SER A 83 17.21 -8.36 -11.19
C SER A 83 16.94 -7.55 -9.93
N THR A 84 16.42 -6.34 -10.10
CA THR A 84 15.91 -5.50 -9.02
C THR A 84 14.41 -5.34 -9.14
N ILE A 85 13.72 -5.50 -8.02
CA ILE A 85 12.32 -5.12 -7.84
C ILE A 85 12.27 -3.78 -7.11
N ILE A 86 11.64 -2.80 -7.73
CA ILE A 86 11.35 -1.49 -7.13
C ILE A 86 9.87 -1.47 -6.77
N LEU A 87 9.57 -1.51 -5.47
CA LEU A 87 8.22 -1.36 -4.93
C LEU A 87 7.99 0.08 -4.52
N LYS A 88 6.81 0.62 -4.84
CA LYS A 88 6.38 1.96 -4.46
C LYS A 88 4.95 1.93 -3.93
N THR A 89 4.75 2.33 -2.68
CA THR A 89 3.39 2.46 -2.13
C THR A 89 2.67 3.69 -2.69
N LYS A 90 1.34 3.63 -2.80
CA LYS A 90 0.54 4.77 -3.24
C LYS A 90 0.60 5.91 -2.22
N SER A 91 0.71 7.16 -2.68
CA SER A 91 0.68 8.32 -1.79
C SER A 91 -0.65 8.44 -1.06
N LYS A 92 -0.60 8.85 0.21
CA LYS A 92 -1.79 8.98 1.07
C LYS A 92 -2.15 10.44 1.39
N TYR A 93 -1.72 11.38 0.54
CA TYR A 93 -1.98 12.80 0.75
C TYR A 93 -3.46 13.14 0.89
N TRP A 94 -4.36 12.38 0.27
CA TRP A 94 -5.81 12.58 0.44
C TRP A 94 -6.26 12.51 1.91
N LEU A 95 -5.56 11.79 2.78
CA LEU A 95 -5.91 11.71 4.21
C LEU A 95 -5.81 13.06 4.92
N THR A 96 -5.07 14.04 4.39
CA THR A 96 -5.05 15.39 4.98
C THR A 96 -6.42 16.07 4.91
N PHE A 97 -7.33 15.62 4.03
CA PHE A 97 -8.69 16.17 3.98
C PHE A 97 -9.47 16.00 5.29
N ILE A 98 -9.16 14.96 6.07
CA ILE A 98 -9.78 14.71 7.39
C ILE A 98 -9.49 15.87 8.36
N LEU A 99 -8.35 16.52 8.24
CA LEU A 99 -7.97 17.65 9.10
C LEU A 99 -8.75 18.94 8.80
N PHE A 100 -9.48 19.00 7.69
CA PHE A 100 -10.39 20.13 7.39
C PHE A 100 -11.76 19.97 8.05
N LEU A 101 -12.17 18.74 8.40
CA LEU A 101 -13.43 18.49 9.09
C LEU A 101 -13.59 19.28 10.40
N PRO A 102 -12.61 19.35 11.32
CA PRO A 102 -12.77 20.15 12.54
C PRO A 102 -12.95 21.64 12.24
N VAL A 103 -12.35 22.16 11.15
CA VAL A 103 -12.55 23.55 10.71
C VAL A 103 -13.99 23.77 10.22
N LEU A 104 -14.53 22.81 9.46
CA LEU A 104 -15.92 22.86 9.03
C LEU A 104 -16.88 22.79 10.20
N VAL A 105 -16.67 21.86 11.14
CA VAL A 105 -17.49 21.74 12.36
C VAL A 105 -17.43 23.04 13.17
N LEU A 106 -16.25 23.67 13.27
CA LEU A 106 -16.09 24.92 14.00
C LEU A 106 -16.84 26.06 13.32
N PHE A 107 -16.81 26.11 11.99
CA PHE A 107 -17.59 27.08 11.22
C PHE A 107 -19.10 26.93 11.47
N PHE A 108 -19.62 25.69 11.48
CA PHE A 108 -21.03 25.44 11.78
C PHE A 108 -21.38 25.81 13.22
N GLU A 109 -20.54 25.46 14.19
CA GLU A 109 -20.73 25.85 15.59
C GLU A 109 -20.84 27.38 15.73
N LEU A 110 -19.91 28.13 15.13
CA LEU A 110 -19.90 29.59 15.20
C LEU A 110 -21.07 30.25 14.45
N THR A 111 -21.59 29.61 13.41
CA THR A 111 -22.67 30.17 12.58
C THR A 111 -24.05 29.87 13.17
N PHE A 112 -24.22 28.71 13.79
CA PHE A 112 -25.53 28.20 14.22
C PHE A 112 -25.66 27.98 15.73
N ASP A 113 -24.60 28.20 16.51
CA ASP A 113 -24.56 28.02 17.97
C ASP A 113 -25.10 26.63 18.39
N LEU A 114 -24.51 25.57 17.82
CA LEU A 114 -24.99 24.20 17.98
C LEU A 114 -24.68 23.62 19.38
N GLY A 115 -23.91 24.33 20.21
CA GLY A 115 -23.53 23.90 21.55
C GLY A 115 -22.55 22.73 21.55
N ILE A 116 -21.74 22.57 20.51
CA ILE A 116 -20.77 21.48 20.37
C ILE A 116 -19.65 21.67 21.41
N PRO A 117 -19.46 20.72 22.35
CA PRO A 117 -18.41 20.84 23.35
C PRO A 117 -17.01 20.82 22.74
N LEU A 118 -16.12 21.67 23.26
CA LEU A 118 -14.73 21.80 22.81
C LEU A 118 -13.97 20.45 22.64
N PRO A 119 -14.16 19.42 23.50
CA PRO A 119 -13.47 18.13 23.34
C PRO A 119 -13.74 17.42 22.00
N PHE A 120 -14.91 17.64 21.37
CA PHE A 120 -15.25 16.97 20.11
C PHE A 120 -14.34 17.37 18.95
N PHE A 121 -13.78 18.58 18.96
CA PHE A 121 -12.84 19.03 17.94
C PHE A 121 -11.53 18.24 17.95
N PHE A 122 -11.14 17.66 19.10
CA PHE A 122 -9.93 16.85 19.22
C PHE A 122 -10.10 15.40 18.73
N VAL A 123 -11.34 14.94 18.55
CA VAL A 123 -11.60 13.59 18.02
C VAL A 123 -11.03 13.43 16.61
N PHE A 124 -11.12 14.46 15.77
CA PHE A 124 -10.60 14.45 14.40
C PHE A 124 -9.07 14.30 14.32
N PRO A 125 -8.24 15.14 14.98
CA PRO A 125 -6.79 14.98 14.95
C PRO A 125 -6.35 13.67 15.62
N ILE A 126 -7.02 13.22 16.70
CA ILE A 126 -6.71 11.92 17.32
C ILE A 126 -7.01 10.77 16.34
N GLY A 127 -8.20 10.78 15.73
CA GLY A 127 -8.60 9.79 14.73
C GLY A 127 -7.66 9.77 13.53
N TYR A 128 -7.21 10.96 13.08
CA TYR A 128 -6.22 11.08 12.01
C TYR A 128 -4.90 10.36 12.38
N VAL A 129 -4.36 10.59 13.57
CA VAL A 129 -3.11 9.93 14.01
C VAL A 129 -3.27 8.41 14.04
N ILE A 130 -4.38 7.91 14.59
CA ILE A 130 -4.66 6.47 14.65
C ILE A 130 -4.74 5.88 13.24
N LEU A 131 -5.49 6.52 12.34
CA LEU A 131 -5.70 6.06 10.97
C LEU A 131 -4.38 6.00 10.18
N ILE A 132 -3.51 7.01 10.33
CA ILE A 132 -2.19 7.03 9.69
C ILE A 132 -1.32 5.87 10.16
N ASN A 133 -1.26 5.64 11.48
CA ASN A 133 -0.45 4.56 12.03
C ASN A 133 -0.96 3.19 11.57
N PHE A 134 -2.27 3.03 11.53
CA PHE A 134 -2.91 1.82 11.02
C PHE A 134 -2.56 1.57 9.54
N ILE A 135 -2.75 2.56 8.67
CA ILE A 135 -2.43 2.44 7.23
C ILE A 135 -0.96 2.13 7.01
N LYS A 136 -0.07 2.80 7.76
CA LYS A 136 1.39 2.54 7.68
C LYS A 136 1.72 1.09 8.04
N THR A 137 1.07 0.57 9.09
CA THR A 137 1.27 -0.80 9.56
C THR A 137 0.83 -1.81 8.50
N GLU A 138 -0.30 -1.56 7.84
CA GLU A 138 -0.80 -2.41 6.76
C GLU A 138 0.06 -2.31 5.48
N ASP A 139 0.58 -1.14 5.13
CA ASP A 139 1.55 -0.99 4.02
C ASP A 139 2.83 -1.81 4.29
N GLU A 140 3.36 -1.76 5.51
CA GLU A 140 4.54 -2.54 5.91
C GLU A 140 4.25 -4.05 5.91
N LYS A 141 3.07 -4.45 6.37
CA LYS A 141 2.62 -5.84 6.35
C LYS A 141 2.48 -6.38 4.92
N LEU A 142 1.96 -5.58 3.99
CA LEU A 142 1.87 -5.97 2.57
C LEU A 142 3.26 -6.22 1.98
N ILE A 143 4.19 -5.28 2.21
CA ILE A 143 5.58 -5.39 1.77
C ILE A 143 6.26 -6.64 2.35
N ASN A 144 6.08 -6.87 3.65
CA ASN A 144 6.70 -8.02 4.32
C ASN A 144 6.15 -9.34 3.77
N LYS A 145 4.83 -9.45 3.60
CA LYS A 145 4.21 -10.62 2.95
C LYS A 145 4.75 -10.88 1.54
N PHE A 146 4.98 -9.82 0.77
CA PHE A 146 5.56 -9.95 -0.56
C PHE A 146 7.00 -10.48 -0.50
N LYS A 147 7.82 -9.95 0.42
CA LYS A 147 9.20 -10.41 0.62
C LYS A 147 9.28 -11.85 1.12
N GLU A 148 8.42 -12.21 2.07
CA GLU A 148 8.32 -13.58 2.60
C GLU A 148 8.00 -14.55 1.47
N HIS A 149 6.96 -14.27 0.68
CA HIS A 149 6.60 -15.07 -0.49
C HIS A 149 7.74 -15.17 -1.50
N LEU A 150 8.41 -14.06 -1.80
CA LEU A 150 9.54 -14.05 -2.72
C LEU A 150 10.69 -14.94 -2.23
N ASN A 151 11.04 -14.84 -0.94
CA ASN A 151 12.11 -15.65 -0.35
C ASN A 151 11.75 -17.14 -0.31
N GLU A 152 10.51 -17.47 0.04
CA GLU A 152 10.01 -18.86 0.03
C GLU A 152 10.12 -19.47 -1.37
N GLU A 153 9.66 -18.78 -2.40
CA GLU A 153 9.70 -19.28 -3.77
C GLU A 153 11.13 -19.39 -4.32
N ILE A 154 12.02 -18.46 -3.97
CA ILE A 154 13.45 -18.56 -4.33
C ILE A 154 14.08 -19.80 -3.68
N ASN A 155 13.84 -20.01 -2.39
CA ASN A 155 14.37 -21.17 -1.68
C ASN A 155 13.81 -22.49 -2.25
N ASN A 156 12.53 -22.53 -2.59
CA ASN A 156 11.90 -23.69 -3.22
C ASN A 156 12.48 -23.97 -4.61
N ALA A 157 12.72 -22.93 -5.42
CA ALA A 157 13.34 -23.09 -6.74
C ALA A 157 14.78 -23.62 -6.64
N LEU A 158 15.55 -23.16 -5.65
CA LEU A 158 16.90 -23.68 -5.39
C LEU A 158 16.89 -25.14 -4.95
N GLN A 159 15.95 -25.55 -4.08
CA GLN A 159 15.83 -26.94 -3.64
C GLN A 159 15.40 -27.92 -4.75
N GLN A 160 14.67 -27.46 -5.78
CA GLN A 160 14.29 -28.28 -6.93
C GLN A 160 15.39 -28.41 -8.00
N SER A 161 16.48 -27.64 -7.87
CA SER A 161 17.63 -27.66 -8.79
C SER A 161 18.78 -28.57 -8.32
N ILE A 162 18.64 -29.21 -7.15
CA ILE A 162 19.56 -30.18 -6.55
C ILE A 162 18.96 -31.59 -6.73
#